data_AF-X0U0K2-F1
#
_entry.id   AF-X0U0K2-F1
#
_cell.length_a   1.000
_cell.length_b   1.000
_cell.length_c   1.000
_cell.angle_alpha   90.00
_cell.angle_beta   90.00
_cell.angle_gamma   90.00
#
_symmetry.space_group_name_H-M   'P 1'
#
loop_
_entity.id
_entity.type
_entity.pdbx_description
1 polymer ?
#
loop_
_entity_poly.entity_id
_entity_poly.type
_entity_poly.pdbx_seq_one_letter_code
_entity_poly.pdbx_strand_id
1 'polypeptide(L)'
;MATIASLNVILRAKTAAFDRQLKKSSAQIKAFQRNVGMAAQKASRFARNLLLVGVGAAAATVKAYAEQETGIIAMESALRSTAQSVEDWSAKLQAVAADIQRNTVYGDEFILGLMAQATNLGTTAREMEKTTKFAIGLATALKMDLATSLRYTALATQGEFTMLRRYIPELRSTIDVVKQLAIVQRVAASGFAQARAETKTLRGQVLQLKNQFGDLAEHVGSVIAPSLRGLM
;
A
#
# COMPACT_ATOMS: atom_id res chain seq x y z
N MET A 1 -41.73 -52.21 22.10
CA MET A 1 -41.00 -51.82 23.33
C MET A 1 -39.52 -51.50 23.04
N ALA A 2 -39.20 -50.59 22.10
CA ALA A 2 -37.82 -50.32 21.68
C ALA A 2 -37.54 -48.84 21.36
N THR A 3 -38.17 -47.91 22.09
CA THR A 3 -38.18 -46.49 21.70
C THR A 3 -37.75 -45.49 22.78
N ILE A 4 -37.75 -45.85 24.07
CA ILE A 4 -37.35 -44.92 25.15
C ILE A 4 -35.90 -45.16 25.60
N ALA A 5 -35.47 -46.42 25.69
CA ALA A 5 -34.09 -46.76 26.08
C ALA A 5 -33.07 -46.33 25.01
N SER A 6 -33.39 -46.52 23.73
CA SER A 6 -32.58 -46.08 22.59
C SER A 6 -32.48 -44.55 22.50
N LEU A 7 -33.57 -43.83 22.78
CA LEU A 7 -33.58 -42.35 22.79
C LEU A 7 -32.73 -41.78 23.94
N ASN A 8 -32.80 -42.38 25.14
CA ASN A 8 -31.98 -41.97 26.29
C ASN A 8 -30.48 -42.23 26.08
N VAL A 9 -30.11 -43.33 25.42
CA VAL A 9 -28.71 -43.63 25.08
C VAL A 9 -28.18 -42.68 24.01
N ILE A 10 -28.98 -42.35 22.99
CA ILE A 10 -28.59 -41.39 21.94
C ILE A 10 -28.50 -39.97 22.49
N LEU A 11 -29.43 -39.55 23.36
CA LEU A 11 -29.39 -38.25 24.05
C LEU A 11 -28.16 -38.13 24.95
N ARG A 12 -27.84 -39.15 25.75
CA ARG A 12 -26.63 -39.18 26.60
C ARG A 12 -25.33 -39.25 25.80
N ALA A 13 -25.32 -39.96 24.68
CA ALA A 13 -24.16 -40.02 23.78
C ALA A 13 -23.93 -38.68 23.07
N LYS A 14 -25.00 -38.01 22.64
CA LYS A 14 -24.93 -36.67 22.03
C LYS A 14 -24.54 -35.59 23.03
N THR A 15 -25.01 -35.63 24.28
CA THR A 15 -24.55 -34.70 25.32
C THR A 15 -23.10 -34.95 25.73
N ALA A 16 -22.66 -36.20 25.85
CA ALA A 16 -21.25 -36.51 26.10
C ALA A 16 -20.33 -36.12 24.92
N ALA A 17 -20.79 -36.26 23.67
CA ALA A 17 -20.07 -35.81 22.48
C ALA A 17 -20.01 -34.27 22.40
N PHE A 18 -21.12 -33.60 22.75
CA PHE A 18 -21.22 -32.15 22.84
C PHE A 18 -20.33 -31.58 23.94
N ASP A 19 -20.29 -32.19 25.13
CA ASP A 19 -19.39 -31.82 26.23
C ASP A 19 -17.93 -32.03 25.86
N ARG A 20 -17.61 -33.09 25.11
CA ARG A 20 -16.26 -33.32 24.58
C ARG A 20 -15.88 -32.28 23.53
N GLN A 21 -16.80 -31.88 22.66
CA GLN A 21 -16.59 -30.80 21.71
C GLN A 21 -16.42 -29.45 22.43
N LEU A 22 -17.25 -29.12 23.42
CA LEU A 22 -17.09 -27.92 24.25
C LEU A 22 -15.78 -27.89 25.02
N LYS A 23 -15.32 -29.03 25.55
CA LYS A 23 -14.00 -29.14 26.20
C LYS A 23 -12.85 -28.96 25.20
N LYS A 24 -12.97 -29.48 23.98
CA LYS A 24 -11.97 -29.26 22.91
C LYS A 24 -11.97 -27.81 22.44
N SER A 25 -13.14 -27.22 22.21
CA SER A 25 -13.29 -25.82 21.82
C SER A 25 -12.80 -24.87 22.91
N SER A 26 -13.08 -25.13 24.18
CA SER A 26 -12.54 -24.32 25.30
C SER A 26 -11.03 -24.47 25.46
N ALA A 27 -10.47 -25.66 25.19
CA ALA A 27 -9.03 -25.86 25.14
C ALA A 27 -8.39 -25.10 23.95
N GLN A 28 -9.04 -25.10 22.79
CA GLN A 28 -8.60 -24.33 21.61
C GLN A 28 -8.71 -22.82 21.84
N ILE A 29 -9.78 -22.34 22.48
CA ILE A 29 -9.96 -20.94 22.86
C ILE A 29 -8.92 -20.53 23.91
N LYS A 30 -8.60 -21.38 24.88
CA LYS A 30 -7.53 -21.12 25.87
C LYS A 30 -6.14 -21.14 25.23
N ALA A 31 -5.89 -22.02 24.27
CA ALA A 31 -4.64 -22.05 23.52
C ALA A 31 -4.51 -20.81 22.61
N PHE A 32 -5.59 -20.40 21.95
CA PHE A 32 -5.68 -19.16 21.19
C PHE A 32 -5.48 -17.94 22.09
N GLN A 33 -6.16 -17.85 23.24
CA GLN A 33 -5.95 -16.78 24.23
C GLN A 33 -4.53 -16.77 24.80
N ARG A 34 -3.89 -17.92 25.02
CA ARG A 34 -2.47 -17.97 25.42
C ARG A 34 -1.57 -17.52 24.29
N ASN A 35 -1.82 -17.90 23.05
CA ASN A 35 -0.98 -17.54 21.91
C ASN A 35 -1.13 -16.05 21.54
N VAL A 36 -2.37 -15.54 21.53
CA VAL A 36 -2.69 -14.11 21.37
C VAL A 36 -2.19 -13.32 22.57
N GLY A 37 -2.37 -13.83 23.79
CA GLY A 37 -1.87 -13.23 25.02
C GLY A 37 -0.35 -13.13 25.03
N MET A 38 0.38 -14.19 24.65
CA MET A 38 1.83 -14.18 24.53
C MET A 38 2.33 -13.31 23.37
N ALA A 39 1.62 -13.25 22.24
CA ALA A 39 1.93 -12.36 21.14
C ALA A 39 1.76 -10.89 21.56
N ALA A 40 0.65 -10.57 22.23
CA ALA A 40 0.41 -9.25 22.82
C ALA A 40 1.41 -8.92 23.94
N GLN A 41 1.83 -9.89 24.74
CA GLN A 41 2.84 -9.70 25.79
C GLN A 41 4.25 -9.54 25.22
N LYS A 42 4.58 -10.22 24.12
CA LYS A 42 5.84 -10.03 23.39
C LYS A 42 5.85 -8.68 22.67
N ALA A 43 4.75 -8.30 22.02
CA ALA A 43 4.57 -6.98 21.43
C ALA A 43 4.64 -5.87 22.49
N SER A 44 4.03 -6.05 23.67
CA SER A 44 4.07 -5.05 24.73
C SER A 44 5.44 -4.95 25.41
N ARG A 45 6.18 -6.07 25.55
CA ARG A 45 7.57 -6.05 26.00
C ARG A 45 8.50 -5.42 24.95
N PHE A 46 8.26 -5.69 23.67
CA PHE A 46 9.03 -5.09 22.58
C PHE A 46 8.76 -3.58 22.47
N ALA A 47 7.49 -3.16 22.54
CA ALA A 47 7.09 -1.77 22.62
C ALA A 47 7.69 -1.06 23.84
N ARG A 48 7.61 -1.68 25.03
CA ARG A 48 8.28 -1.16 26.24
C ARG A 48 9.79 -1.05 26.08
N ASN A 49 10.44 -2.05 25.48
CA ASN A 49 11.88 -2.00 25.25
C ASN A 49 12.26 -0.95 24.20
N LEU A 50 11.43 -0.70 23.18
CA LEU A 50 11.61 0.41 22.24
C LEU A 50 11.42 1.78 22.90
N LEU A 51 10.45 1.91 23.81
CA LEU A 51 10.26 3.10 24.64
C LEU A 51 11.47 3.34 25.56
N LEU A 52 12.13 2.26 26.03
CA LEU A 52 13.35 2.32 26.84
C LEU A 52 14.61 2.64 26.03
N VAL A 53 14.65 2.36 24.73
CA VAL A 53 15.73 2.77 23.80
C VAL A 53 15.67 4.27 23.48
N GLY A 54 14.58 4.95 23.87
CA GLY A 54 14.44 6.40 23.85
C GLY A 54 13.17 6.81 23.11
N VAL A 55 12.44 7.78 23.67
CA VAL A 55 11.17 8.32 23.14
C VAL A 55 11.28 8.73 21.66
N GLY A 56 12.45 9.22 21.22
CA GLY A 56 12.69 9.61 19.83
C GLY A 56 12.64 8.46 18.82
N ALA A 57 13.16 7.27 19.17
CA ALA A 57 13.16 6.11 18.27
C ALA A 57 11.74 5.53 18.13
N ALA A 58 11.01 5.39 19.24
CA ALA A 58 9.62 4.94 19.22
C ALA A 58 8.69 5.94 18.50
N ALA A 59 8.89 7.24 18.70
CA ALA A 59 8.13 8.27 17.99
C ALA A 59 8.37 8.23 16.48
N ALA A 60 9.62 7.99 16.04
CA ALA A 60 9.94 7.87 14.61
C ALA A 60 9.25 6.66 13.96
N THR A 61 9.20 5.50 14.64
CA THR A 61 8.50 4.31 14.13
C THR A 61 7.00 4.49 14.05
N VAL A 62 6.40 5.14 15.05
CA VAL A 62 4.96 5.44 15.05
C VAL A 62 4.62 6.45 13.96
N LYS A 63 5.49 7.45 13.76
CA LYS A 63 5.32 8.44 12.69
C LYS A 63 5.40 7.81 11.30
N ALA A 64 6.41 6.98 11.04
CA ALA A 64 6.55 6.28 9.76
C ALA A 64 5.32 5.41 9.46
N TYR A 65 4.86 4.63 10.45
CA TYR A 65 3.63 3.85 10.32
C TYR A 65 2.39 4.72 10.04
N ALA A 66 2.25 5.85 10.74
CA ALA A 66 1.13 6.77 10.51
C ALA A 66 1.14 7.41 9.11
N GLU A 67 2.32 7.73 8.58
CA GLU A 67 2.48 8.26 7.21
C GLU A 67 2.07 7.22 6.16
N GLN A 68 2.55 5.98 6.29
CA GLN A 68 2.14 4.88 5.41
C GLN A 68 0.63 4.62 5.48
N GLU A 69 0.09 4.51 6.70
CA GLU A 69 -1.33 4.23 6.89
C GLU A 69 -2.20 5.34 6.27
N THR A 70 -1.76 6.59 6.36
CA THR A 70 -2.42 7.71 5.68
C THR A 70 -2.43 7.52 4.17
N GLY A 71 -1.30 7.10 3.58
CA GLY A 71 -1.20 6.79 2.14
C GLY A 71 -2.15 5.67 1.71
N ILE A 72 -2.17 4.57 2.45
CA ILE A 72 -3.08 3.43 2.21
C ILE A 72 -4.53 3.88 2.31
N ILE A 73 -4.92 4.55 3.40
CA ILE A 73 -6.30 5.01 3.60
C ILE A 73 -6.72 5.97 2.50
N ALA A 74 -5.84 6.90 2.08
CA ALA A 74 -6.13 7.82 0.99
C ALA A 74 -6.37 7.10 -0.34
N MET A 75 -5.51 6.12 -0.68
CA MET A 75 -5.65 5.31 -1.88
C MET A 75 -6.94 4.47 -1.84
N GLU A 76 -7.20 3.77 -0.75
CA GLU A 76 -8.42 2.97 -0.61
C GLU A 76 -9.68 3.83 -0.64
N SER A 77 -9.66 5.01 -0.01
CA SER A 77 -10.78 5.94 -0.04
C SER A 77 -11.06 6.45 -1.45
N ALA A 78 -10.01 6.69 -2.25
CA ALA A 78 -10.17 7.04 -3.66
C ALA A 78 -10.74 5.88 -4.49
N LEU A 79 -10.34 4.63 -4.20
CA LEU A 79 -10.95 3.45 -4.84
C LEU A 79 -12.44 3.36 -4.49
N ARG A 80 -12.81 3.52 -3.21
CA ARG A 80 -14.22 3.51 -2.78
C ARG A 80 -15.03 4.62 -3.44
N SER A 81 -14.50 5.85 -3.48
CA SER A 81 -15.21 7.00 -4.05
C SER A 81 -15.42 6.88 -5.56
N THR A 82 -14.59 6.09 -6.24
CA THR A 82 -14.70 5.80 -7.67
C THR A 82 -15.34 4.44 -7.98
N ALA A 83 -15.99 3.82 -6.99
CA ALA A 83 -16.67 2.52 -7.09
C ALA A 83 -15.75 1.37 -7.56
N GLN A 84 -14.46 1.44 -7.26
CA GLN A 84 -13.48 0.40 -7.52
C GLN A 84 -13.31 -0.50 -6.29
N SER A 85 -13.19 -1.80 -6.52
CA SER A 85 -13.06 -2.81 -5.46
C SER A 85 -11.78 -2.61 -4.64
N VAL A 86 -11.91 -2.25 -3.36
CA VAL A 86 -10.75 -2.11 -2.46
C VAL A 86 -10.17 -3.48 -2.16
N GLU A 87 -11.05 -4.46 -1.95
CA GLU A 87 -10.72 -5.84 -1.60
C GLU A 87 -9.86 -6.49 -2.68
N ASP A 88 -10.13 -6.20 -3.96
CA ASP A 88 -9.39 -6.79 -5.08
C ASP A 88 -8.07 -6.07 -5.39
N TRP A 89 -7.98 -4.78 -5.06
CA TRP A 89 -6.91 -3.91 -5.56
C TRP A 89 -5.98 -3.34 -4.50
N SER A 90 -6.40 -3.19 -3.24
CA SER A 90 -5.57 -2.53 -2.21
C SER A 90 -4.19 -3.17 -2.08
N ALA A 91 -4.14 -4.49 -1.85
CA ALA A 91 -2.87 -5.21 -1.72
C ALA A 91 -2.03 -5.18 -3.02
N LYS A 92 -2.68 -5.22 -4.19
CA LYS A 92 -1.98 -5.16 -5.48
C LYS A 92 -1.35 -3.80 -5.72
N LEU A 93 -2.06 -2.72 -5.40
CA LEU A 93 -1.56 -1.35 -5.57
C LEU A 93 -0.45 -1.02 -4.58
N GLN A 94 -0.54 -1.50 -3.33
CA GLN A 94 0.57 -1.45 -2.38
C GLN A 94 1.82 -2.19 -2.91
N ALA A 95 1.64 -3.38 -3.49
CA ALA A 95 2.74 -4.11 -4.11
C ALA A 95 3.37 -3.35 -5.30
N VAL A 96 2.56 -2.64 -6.10
CA VAL A 96 3.03 -1.77 -7.17
C VAL A 96 3.80 -0.56 -6.61
N ALA A 97 3.31 0.06 -5.54
CA ALA A 97 4.00 1.18 -4.89
C ALA A 97 5.37 0.76 -4.36
N ALA A 98 5.44 -0.38 -3.67
CA ALA A 98 6.68 -0.98 -3.20
C ALA A 98 7.63 -1.34 -4.36
N ASP A 99 7.11 -1.81 -5.50
CA ASP A 99 7.92 -2.06 -6.69
C ASP A 99 8.52 -0.79 -7.27
N ILE A 100 7.74 0.29 -7.34
CA ILE A 100 8.22 1.58 -7.79
C ILE A 100 9.29 2.13 -6.83
N GLN A 101 9.09 2.01 -5.52
CA GLN A 101 10.09 2.39 -4.51
C GLN A 101 11.41 1.63 -4.68
N ARG A 102 11.36 0.30 -4.86
CA ARG A 102 12.58 -0.50 -5.07
C ARG A 102 13.38 -0.07 -6.31
N ASN A 103 12.70 0.50 -7.29
CA ASN A 103 13.31 0.86 -8.56
C ASN A 103 13.58 2.36 -8.72
N THR A 104 13.09 3.23 -7.83
CA THR A 104 13.19 4.69 -7.97
C THR A 104 13.42 5.36 -6.62
N VAL A 105 13.77 6.64 -6.58
CA VAL A 105 14.04 7.33 -5.30
C VAL A 105 12.79 7.68 -4.49
N TYR A 106 11.59 7.37 -5.00
CA TYR A 106 10.32 7.73 -4.39
C TYR A 106 9.91 6.72 -3.31
N GLY A 107 9.45 7.21 -2.16
CA GLY A 107 8.85 6.39 -1.10
C GLY A 107 7.48 5.84 -1.52
N ASP A 108 7.09 4.67 -1.04
CA ASP A 108 5.84 4.00 -1.39
C ASP A 108 4.63 4.74 -0.81
N GLU A 109 4.74 5.38 0.36
CA GLU A 109 3.70 6.22 0.95
C GLU A 109 3.36 7.39 0.01
N PHE A 110 4.40 7.99 -0.56
CA PHE A 110 4.26 9.05 -1.56
C PHE A 110 3.66 8.53 -2.86
N ILE A 111 4.05 7.33 -3.31
CA ILE A 111 3.45 6.69 -4.49
C ILE A 111 1.97 6.36 -4.26
N LEU A 112 1.59 5.86 -3.08
CA LEU A 112 0.18 5.61 -2.71
C LEU A 112 -0.63 6.90 -2.73
N GLY A 113 -0.09 7.99 -2.19
CA GLY A 113 -0.70 9.32 -2.30
C GLY A 113 -0.85 9.80 -3.75
N LEU A 114 0.08 9.44 -4.63
CA LEU A 114 -0.03 9.72 -6.07
C LEU A 114 -1.10 8.85 -6.74
N MET A 115 -1.20 7.57 -6.38
CA MET A 115 -2.24 6.67 -6.88
C MET A 115 -3.63 7.13 -6.46
N ALA A 116 -3.80 7.61 -5.22
CA ALA A 116 -5.05 8.21 -4.76
C ALA A 116 -5.47 9.40 -5.65
N GLN A 117 -4.53 10.29 -5.97
CA GLN A 117 -4.77 11.40 -6.90
C GLN A 117 -5.10 10.91 -8.31
N ALA A 118 -4.39 9.89 -8.80
CA ALA A 118 -4.61 9.32 -10.13
C ALA A 118 -6.02 8.71 -10.26
N THR A 119 -6.46 8.00 -9.23
CA THR A 119 -7.82 7.46 -9.11
C THR A 119 -8.86 8.57 -9.19
N ASN A 120 -8.68 9.66 -8.45
CA ASN A 120 -9.58 10.82 -8.49
C ASN A 120 -9.60 11.52 -9.86
N LEU A 121 -8.54 11.37 -10.66
CA LEU A 121 -8.46 11.84 -12.05
C LEU A 121 -9.05 10.84 -13.07
N GLY A 122 -9.67 9.76 -12.60
CA GLY A 122 -10.34 8.76 -13.43
C GLY A 122 -9.47 7.56 -13.82
N THR A 123 -8.30 7.38 -13.21
CA THR A 123 -7.46 6.20 -13.47
C THR A 123 -8.06 4.96 -12.81
N THR A 124 -8.19 3.88 -13.57
CA THR A 124 -8.61 2.59 -13.02
C THR A 124 -7.46 1.90 -12.29
N ALA A 125 -7.77 1.09 -11.27
CA ALA A 125 -6.80 0.33 -10.50
C ALA A 125 -5.97 -0.60 -11.39
N ARG A 126 -6.56 -1.11 -12.47
CA ARG A 126 -5.86 -1.92 -13.48
C ARG A 126 -4.79 -1.13 -14.24
N GLU A 127 -5.03 0.14 -14.51
CA GLU A 127 -4.12 1.01 -15.25
C GLU A 127 -3.14 1.75 -14.33
N MET A 128 -3.35 1.68 -13.02
CA MET A 128 -2.65 2.47 -12.03
C MET A 128 -1.13 2.36 -12.15
N GLU A 129 -0.59 1.14 -12.24
CA GLU A 129 0.85 0.93 -12.40
C GLU A 129 1.40 1.69 -13.61
N LYS A 130 0.72 1.54 -14.76
CA LYS A 130 1.13 2.20 -16.01
C LYS A 130 1.06 3.72 -15.85
N THR A 131 -0.05 4.24 -15.32
CA THR A 131 -0.26 5.68 -15.13
C THR A 131 0.77 6.28 -14.17
N THR A 132 1.03 5.64 -13.03
CA THR A 132 2.01 6.09 -12.04
C THR A 132 3.42 6.08 -12.62
N LYS A 133 3.85 4.99 -13.27
CA LYS A 133 5.17 4.92 -13.93
C LYS A 133 5.31 5.96 -15.04
N PHE A 134 4.23 6.20 -15.79
CA PHE A 134 4.19 7.22 -16.84
C PHE A 134 4.32 8.63 -16.29
N ALA A 135 3.58 8.95 -15.22
CA ALA A 135 3.65 10.24 -14.55
C ALA A 135 5.04 10.50 -13.97
N ILE A 136 5.66 9.50 -13.32
CA ILE A 136 7.04 9.60 -12.84
C ILE A 136 7.98 9.86 -14.02
N GLY A 137 7.83 9.09 -15.09
CA GLY A 137 8.65 9.24 -16.27
C GLY A 137 8.56 10.61 -16.90
N LEU A 138 7.36 11.14 -17.10
CA LEU A 138 7.18 12.50 -17.62
C LEU A 138 7.75 13.56 -16.66
N ALA A 139 7.56 13.41 -15.36
CA ALA A 139 8.08 14.34 -14.36
C ALA A 139 9.61 14.41 -14.44
N THR A 140 10.27 13.26 -14.51
CA THR A 140 11.72 13.18 -14.61
C THR A 140 12.23 13.70 -15.97
N ALA A 141 11.66 13.24 -17.08
CA ALA A 141 12.13 13.63 -18.42
C ALA A 141 11.98 15.13 -18.68
N LEU A 142 10.88 15.72 -18.22
CA LEU A 142 10.54 17.11 -18.49
C LEU A 142 10.90 18.05 -17.32
N LYS A 143 11.50 17.50 -16.25
CA LYS A 143 11.86 18.22 -15.02
C LYS A 143 10.71 19.04 -14.45
N MET A 144 9.53 18.44 -14.39
CA MET A 144 8.31 19.03 -13.83
C MET A 144 7.90 18.33 -12.55
N ASP A 145 7.05 18.97 -11.75
CA ASP A 145 6.52 18.37 -10.54
C ASP A 145 5.61 17.17 -10.86
N LEU A 146 5.61 16.18 -9.95
CA LEU A 146 4.94 14.91 -10.20
C LEU A 146 3.42 15.04 -10.25
N ALA A 147 2.83 15.98 -9.51
CA ALA A 147 1.39 16.22 -9.51
C ALA A 147 0.92 16.83 -10.85
N THR A 148 1.67 17.81 -11.38
CA THR A 148 1.43 18.35 -12.73
C THR A 148 1.63 17.28 -13.80
N SER A 149 2.69 16.48 -13.69
CA SER A 149 2.93 15.37 -14.60
C SER A 149 1.81 14.34 -14.60
N LEU A 150 1.26 14.04 -13.42
CA LEU A 150 0.11 13.14 -13.28
C LEU A 150 -1.13 13.70 -13.96
N ARG A 151 -1.42 15.00 -13.78
CA ARG A 151 -2.51 15.68 -14.49
C ARG A 151 -2.33 15.61 -16.01
N TYR A 152 -1.12 15.85 -16.50
CA TYR A 152 -0.82 15.76 -17.93
C TYR A 152 -0.89 14.32 -18.45
N THR A 153 -0.55 13.34 -17.63
CA THR A 153 -0.75 11.92 -17.94
C THR A 153 -2.22 11.60 -18.11
N ALA A 154 -3.07 12.04 -17.17
CA ALA A 154 -4.52 11.86 -17.26
C ALA A 154 -5.15 12.57 -18.46
N LEU A 155 -4.67 13.76 -18.82
CA LEU A 155 -5.10 14.45 -20.05
C LEU A 155 -4.66 13.69 -21.31
N ALA A 156 -3.40 13.22 -21.34
CA ALA A 156 -2.87 12.48 -22.48
C ALA A 156 -3.61 11.15 -22.73
N THR A 157 -4.04 10.44 -21.67
CA THR A 157 -4.86 9.23 -21.83
C THR A 157 -6.25 9.52 -22.37
N GLN A 158 -6.74 10.75 -22.21
CA GLN A 158 -7.99 11.24 -22.79
C GLN A 158 -7.79 11.85 -24.20
N GLY A 159 -6.57 11.79 -24.74
CA GLY A 159 -6.24 12.33 -26.06
C GLY A 159 -5.94 13.82 -26.09
N GLU A 160 -5.79 14.46 -24.93
CA GLU A 160 -5.52 15.89 -24.81
C GLU A 160 -4.03 16.16 -24.57
N PHE A 161 -3.37 16.79 -25.56
CA PHE A 161 -1.91 16.97 -25.58
C PHE A 161 -1.45 18.43 -25.56
N THR A 162 -2.36 19.40 -25.47
CA THR A 162 -2.03 20.83 -25.64
C THR A 162 -0.98 21.31 -24.65
N MET A 163 -1.07 20.89 -23.39
CA MET A 163 -0.07 21.26 -22.38
C MET A 163 1.28 20.59 -22.65
N LEU A 164 1.27 19.32 -23.06
CA LEU A 164 2.48 18.56 -23.34
C LEU A 164 3.22 19.08 -24.59
N ARG A 165 2.53 19.67 -25.57
CA ARG A 165 3.14 20.30 -26.75
C ARG A 165 4.13 21.42 -26.40
N ARG A 166 3.98 22.06 -25.24
CA ARG A 166 4.92 23.09 -24.74
C ARG A 166 6.27 22.50 -24.34
N TYR A 167 6.28 21.25 -23.90
CA TYR A 167 7.46 20.54 -23.40
C TYR A 167 8.02 19.52 -24.39
N ILE A 168 7.17 18.97 -25.26
CA ILE A 168 7.53 17.97 -26.26
C ILE A 168 7.22 18.56 -27.64
N PRO A 169 8.17 19.27 -28.27
CA PRO A 169 7.98 19.89 -29.58
C PRO A 169 7.54 18.91 -30.67
N GLU A 170 7.96 17.64 -30.59
CA GLU A 170 7.62 16.58 -31.53
C GLU A 170 6.11 16.33 -31.65
N LEU A 171 5.32 16.64 -30.61
CA LEU A 171 3.85 16.55 -30.66
C LEU A 171 3.19 17.53 -31.64
N ARG A 172 3.94 18.52 -32.14
CA ARG A 172 3.49 19.45 -33.19
C ARG A 172 3.68 18.88 -34.60
N SER A 173 4.39 17.76 -34.75
CA SER A 173 4.61 17.12 -36.05
C SER A 173 3.40 16.33 -36.57
N THR A 174 2.40 16.09 -35.71
CA THR A 174 1.23 15.29 -36.05
C THR A 174 0.01 15.72 -35.22
N ILE A 175 -1.18 15.59 -35.81
CA ILE A 175 -2.49 15.73 -35.13
C ILE A 175 -3.13 14.37 -34.81
N ASP A 176 -2.56 13.28 -35.31
CA ASP A 176 -3.01 11.91 -35.02
C ASP A 176 -2.76 11.58 -33.54
N VAL A 177 -3.85 11.38 -32.80
CA VAL A 177 -3.89 11.10 -31.36
C VAL A 177 -3.07 9.86 -30.99
N VAL A 178 -3.08 8.81 -31.82
CA VAL A 178 -2.34 7.57 -31.55
C VAL A 178 -0.83 7.84 -31.66
N LYS A 179 -0.42 8.56 -32.70
CA LYS A 179 1.00 8.96 -32.86
C LYS A 179 1.44 9.91 -31.75
N GLN A 180 0.59 10.85 -31.33
CA GLN A 180 0.87 11.74 -30.21
C GLN A 180 1.05 10.95 -28.90
N LEU A 181 0.14 10.03 -28.60
CA LEU A 181 0.26 9.18 -27.41
C LEU A 181 1.56 8.36 -27.43
N ALA A 182 1.95 7.82 -28.58
CA ALA A 182 3.20 7.07 -28.74
C ALA A 182 4.44 7.94 -28.47
N ILE A 183 4.44 9.20 -28.92
CA ILE A 183 5.51 10.17 -28.62
C ILE A 183 5.61 10.39 -27.11
N VAL A 184 4.49 10.68 -26.44
CA VAL A 184 4.49 10.92 -24.99
C VAL A 184 4.91 9.67 -24.22
N GLN A 185 4.43 8.48 -24.62
CA GLN A 185 4.84 7.19 -24.05
C GLN A 185 6.34 6.99 -24.12
N ARG A 186 6.97 7.34 -25.25
CA ARG A 186 8.43 7.25 -25.42
C ARG A 186 9.18 8.17 -24.46
N VAL A 187 8.73 9.42 -24.34
CA VAL A 187 9.32 10.41 -23.41
C VAL A 187 9.18 9.92 -21.97
N ALA A 188 7.98 9.48 -21.58
CA ALA A 188 7.72 8.92 -20.26
C ALA A 188 8.60 7.69 -19.97
N ALA A 189 8.72 6.76 -20.90
CA ALA A 189 9.56 5.57 -20.74
C ALA A 189 11.04 5.93 -20.55
N SER A 190 11.55 6.89 -21.32
CA SER A 190 12.92 7.41 -21.17
C SER A 190 13.12 8.06 -19.80
N GLY A 191 12.20 8.93 -19.37
CA GLY A 191 12.29 9.56 -18.06
C GLY A 191 12.16 8.56 -16.90
N PHE A 192 11.35 7.52 -17.03
CA PHE A 192 11.25 6.49 -16.01
C PHE A 192 12.58 5.69 -15.93
N ALA A 193 13.26 5.47 -17.05
CA ALA A 193 14.61 4.91 -17.05
C ALA A 193 15.63 5.84 -16.37
N GLN A 194 15.50 7.16 -16.54
CA GLN A 194 16.32 8.16 -15.82
C GLN A 194 16.04 8.13 -14.31
N ALA A 195 14.78 8.04 -13.88
CA ALA A 195 14.40 7.91 -12.48
C ALA A 195 15.00 6.65 -11.84
N ARG A 196 15.06 5.54 -12.59
CA ARG A 196 15.78 4.34 -12.14
C ARG A 196 17.28 4.57 -12.06
N ALA A 197 17.89 5.23 -13.05
CA ALA A 197 19.31 5.53 -13.03
C ALA A 197 19.70 6.45 -11.85
N GLU A 198 18.81 7.33 -11.42
CA GLU A 198 19.03 8.21 -10.27
C GLU A 198 19.31 7.45 -8.97
N THR A 199 18.73 6.26 -8.80
CA THR A 199 19.01 5.37 -7.65
C THR A 199 20.48 4.96 -7.54
N LYS A 200 21.24 5.04 -8.64
CA LYS A 200 22.68 4.72 -8.67
C LYS A 200 23.57 5.88 -8.23
N THR A 201 23.01 7.08 -8.10
CA THR A 201 23.75 8.24 -7.58
C THR A 201 23.90 8.13 -6.06
N LEU A 202 24.91 8.76 -5.47
CA LEU A 202 25.07 8.79 -4.01
C LEU A 202 23.81 9.34 -3.32
N ARG A 203 23.22 10.42 -3.87
CA ARG A 203 21.96 10.99 -3.37
C ARG A 203 20.82 9.96 -3.44
N GLY A 204 20.68 9.27 -4.56
CA GLY A 204 19.65 8.26 -4.75
C GLY A 204 19.82 7.05 -3.83
N GLN A 205 21.06 6.61 -3.59
CA GLN A 205 21.37 5.53 -2.64
C GLN A 205 21.04 5.94 -1.20
N VAL A 206 21.32 7.19 -0.81
CA VAL A 206 20.94 7.71 0.51
C VAL A 206 19.42 7.77 0.65
N LEU A 207 18.69 8.20 -0.39
CA LEU A 207 17.22 8.20 -0.38
C LEU A 207 16.66 6.77 -0.32
N GLN A 208 17.21 5.83 -1.08
CA GLN A 208 16.85 4.42 -1.03
C GLN A 208 17.07 3.82 0.36
N LEU A 209 18.20 4.12 0.98
CA LEU A 209 18.49 3.70 2.34
C LEU A 209 17.49 4.28 3.34
N LYS A 210 17.16 5.58 3.19
CA LYS A 210 16.13 6.25 4.01
C LYS A 210 14.78 5.55 3.86
N ASN A 211 14.36 5.20 2.65
CA ASN A 211 13.10 4.51 2.40
C ASN A 211 13.11 3.12 3.06
N GLN A 212 14.18 2.34 2.89
CA GLN A 212 14.32 1.04 3.57
C GLN A 212 14.27 1.13 5.10
N PHE A 213 14.90 2.16 5.68
CA PHE A 213 14.77 2.43 7.12
C PHE A 213 13.35 2.85 7.50
N GLY A 214 12.67 3.61 6.63
CA GLY A 214 11.24 3.94 6.74
C GLY A 214 10.38 2.68 6.80
N ASP A 215 10.52 1.77 5.83
CA ASP A 215 9.80 0.49 5.79
C ASP A 215 10.03 -0.35 7.06
N LEU A 216 11.28 -0.42 7.54
CA LEU A 216 11.59 -1.11 8.78
C LEU A 216 10.91 -0.45 9.98
N ALA A 217 10.94 0.88 10.04
CA ALA A 217 10.32 1.66 11.10
C ALA A 217 8.79 1.54 11.06
N GLU A 218 8.19 1.49 9.88
CA GLU A 218 6.78 1.21 9.63
C GLU A 218 6.41 -0.18 10.16
N HIS A 219 7.18 -1.21 9.80
CA HIS A 219 6.91 -2.57 10.25
C HIS A 219 6.94 -2.67 11.78
N VAL A 220 7.91 -2.03 12.42
CA VAL A 220 7.97 -1.92 13.89
C VAL A 220 6.79 -1.11 14.45
N GLY A 221 6.48 0.03 13.82
CA GLY A 221 5.35 0.88 14.19
C GLY A 221 4.01 0.16 14.12
N SER A 222 3.80 -0.71 13.13
CA SER A 222 2.57 -1.49 12.95
C SER A 222 2.29 -2.44 14.12
N VAL A 223 3.34 -2.92 14.81
CA VAL A 223 3.23 -3.78 15.99
C VAL A 223 2.91 -2.97 17.25
N ILE A 224 3.38 -1.72 17.31
CA ILE A 224 3.30 -0.86 18.51
C ILE A 224 2.05 0.03 18.49
N ALA A 225 1.71 0.61 17.33
CA ALA A 225 0.67 1.61 17.17
C ALA A 225 -0.74 1.15 17.62
N PRO A 226 -1.19 -0.11 17.41
CA PRO A 226 -2.47 -0.57 17.93
C PRO A 226 -2.55 -0.49 19.47
N SER A 227 -1.43 -0.69 20.17
CA SER A 227 -1.38 -0.58 21.63
C SER A 227 -1.47 0.88 22.12
N LEU A 228 -1.02 1.83 21.30
CA LEU A 228 -1.13 3.27 21.60
C LEU A 228 -2.52 3.82 21.29
N ARG A 229 -3.15 3.35 20.20
CA ARG A 229 -4.54 3.71 19.87
C ARG A 229 -5.54 3.27 20.92
N GLY A 230 -5.32 2.12 21.58
CA GLY A 230 -6.17 1.69 22.68
C GLY A 230 -6.07 2.54 23.95
N LEU A 231 -5.13 3.49 24.01
CA LEU A 231 -4.93 4.42 25.12
C LEU A 231 -5.43 5.84 24.84
N MET A 232 -5.82 6.14 23.59
CA MET A 232 -6.42 7.41 23.15
C MET A 232 -7.93 7.25 22.96
#